data_AF-A0A9X9ABI5-F1
#
_entry.id   AF-A0A9X9ABI5-F1
#
_cell.length_a   1.000
_cell.length_b   1.000
_cell.length_c   1.000
_cell.angle_alpha   90.00
_cell.angle_beta   90.00
_cell.angle_gamma   90.00
#
_symmetry.space_group_name_H-M   'P 1'
#
loop_
_entity.id
_entity.type
_entity.pdbx_description
1 polymer ?
#
loop_
_entity_poly.entity_id
_entity_poly.type
_entity_poly.pdbx_seq_one_letter_code
_entity_poly.pdbx_strand_id
1 'polypeptide(L)'
;MEEVNNQLGWDIRLKNIPLLEAEEIIKTFENQWIYIKLVHNDNSDSSRSNQIGHYSKFKVKSVSISNDIIFIYGSEDDDRLIIYKNDLVRTEASPTKDEIKIYLINQNADSEIYIKKYLPKMNTRLNEITDDINHLIITEGKTDWKHLKNALSKFKSSHRYENLDVDFFEYENDVDMGCNTLEKMCDYHALLNNEKLKIFVFDADIEKINKKHAGVPYIYHGNNVYSLVLPIPKHRKNTPLISIEHYYTDKEMQTLDTKKRRLYLAREFDVKSRKHKTQENTYALKVKPSTDLIHIEEKVLYVENDVGNFEEIAKTGENITISKNDFANNILLGVVPFSTISTEVFSIFFDIIADIYQDYNKNNNPLLSENSISLSKGIKIN
;
A
#
# COMPACT_ATOMS: atom_id res chain seq x y z
N MET A 1 33.81 24.71 16.88
CA MET A 1 32.34 24.58 16.82
C MET A 1 31.64 25.84 16.31
N GLU A 2 32.18 27.05 16.45
CA GLU A 2 31.53 28.28 15.94
C GLU A 2 31.96 28.74 14.53
N GLU A 3 33.14 28.35 14.02
CA GLU A 3 33.61 28.89 12.72
C GLU A 3 33.23 28.08 11.47
N VAL A 4 32.72 26.85 11.61
CA VAL A 4 32.33 26.00 10.45
C VAL A 4 30.90 26.31 9.96
N ASN A 5 30.10 27.03 10.74
CA ASN A 5 28.67 27.20 10.43
C ASN A 5 28.37 28.21 9.31
N ASN A 6 29.33 29.07 8.92
CA ASN A 6 29.10 30.16 7.98
C ASN A 6 29.55 29.91 6.53
N GLN A 7 30.12 28.74 6.20
CA GLN A 7 30.59 28.43 4.83
C GLN A 7 29.86 27.29 4.11
N LEU A 8 28.99 26.54 4.80
CA LEU A 8 28.26 25.42 4.19
C LEU A 8 26.85 25.85 3.81
N GLY A 9 26.59 25.97 2.50
CA GLY A 9 25.33 26.45 1.93
C GLY A 9 24.09 25.82 2.57
N TRP A 10 23.22 26.66 3.12
CA TRP A 10 22.00 26.24 3.78
C TRP A 10 20.94 25.83 2.74
N ASP A 11 20.50 24.57 2.74
CA ASP A 11 19.35 24.14 1.95
C ASP A 11 18.07 24.65 2.63
N ILE A 12 17.46 25.69 2.05
CA ILE A 12 16.27 26.36 2.58
C ILE A 12 15.06 25.42 2.78
N ARG A 13 15.09 24.23 2.19
CA ARG A 13 14.01 23.23 2.30
C ARG A 13 14.14 22.36 3.55
N LEU A 14 15.33 22.32 4.17
CA LEU A 14 15.64 21.45 5.29
C LEU A 14 15.90 22.26 6.56
N LYS A 15 15.59 21.66 7.72
CA LYS A 15 15.81 22.25 9.04
C LYS A 15 16.86 21.45 9.80
N ASN A 16 17.76 22.13 10.48
CA ASN A 16 18.69 21.50 11.41
C ASN A 16 17.91 20.75 12.49
N ILE A 17 18.31 19.50 12.75
CA ILE A 17 17.72 18.64 13.78
C ILE A 17 18.82 17.97 14.62
N PRO A 18 18.55 17.62 15.88
CA PRO A 18 19.48 16.82 16.68
C PRO A 18 19.74 15.44 16.06
N LEU A 19 20.93 14.88 16.28
CA LEU A 19 21.30 13.55 15.78
C LEU A 19 20.30 12.46 16.21
N LEU A 20 19.83 12.50 17.46
CA LEU A 20 18.85 11.55 17.97
C LEU A 20 17.54 11.59 17.16
N GLU A 21 17.07 12.77 16.77
CA GLU A 21 15.89 12.90 15.91
C GLU A 21 16.17 12.38 14.50
N ALA A 22 17.37 12.62 13.97
CA ALA A 22 17.77 12.08 12.67
C ALA A 22 17.78 10.54 12.68
N GLU A 23 18.33 9.92 13.72
CA GLU A 23 18.35 8.46 13.90
C GLU A 23 16.95 7.85 13.91
N GLU A 24 15.99 8.48 14.61
CA GLU A 24 14.60 8.04 14.61
C GLU A 24 13.98 8.13 13.22
N ILE A 25 14.25 9.19 12.45
CA ILE A 25 13.76 9.29 11.06
C ILE A 25 14.40 8.20 10.17
N ILE A 26 15.71 7.95 10.29
CA ILE A 26 16.43 6.92 9.51
C ILE A 26 15.81 5.54 9.76
N LYS A 27 15.45 5.20 11.01
CA LYS A 27 14.76 3.94 11.32
C LYS A 27 13.43 3.79 10.57
N THR A 28 12.71 4.88 10.32
CA THR A 28 11.44 4.83 9.55
C THR A 28 11.61 4.46 8.08
N PHE A 29 12.85 4.40 7.57
CA PHE A 29 13.13 3.96 6.21
C PHE A 29 13.22 2.44 6.07
N GLU A 30 13.18 1.67 7.15
CA GLU A 30 13.13 0.21 7.08
C GLU A 30 11.91 -0.27 6.25
N ASN A 31 12.14 -1.23 5.36
CA ASN A 31 11.19 -1.72 4.36
C ASN A 31 10.74 -0.67 3.30
N GLN A 32 11.35 0.52 3.28
CA GLN A 32 11.08 1.55 2.29
C GLN A 32 12.17 1.58 1.22
N TRP A 33 11.78 2.00 0.02
CA TRP A 33 12.74 2.40 -1.00
C TRP A 33 13.33 3.76 -0.63
N ILE A 34 14.65 3.87 -0.72
CA ILE A 34 15.36 5.13 -0.51
C ILE A 34 16.19 5.50 -1.73
N TYR A 35 16.37 6.81 -1.88
CA TYR A 35 17.30 7.43 -2.79
C TYR A 35 18.41 8.06 -1.97
N ILE A 36 19.64 7.76 -2.35
CA ILE A 36 20.85 8.29 -1.72
C ILE A 36 21.57 9.15 -2.74
N LYS A 37 21.87 10.40 -2.36
CA LYS A 37 22.80 11.26 -3.08
C LYS A 37 23.98 11.54 -2.15
N LEU A 38 25.17 11.13 -2.57
CA LEU A 38 26.43 11.48 -1.92
C LEU A 38 27.11 12.57 -2.74
N VAL A 39 27.47 13.67 -2.11
CA VAL A 39 28.36 14.69 -2.66
C VAL A 39 29.62 14.68 -1.82
N HIS A 40 30.75 14.37 -2.42
CA HIS A 40 32.04 14.30 -1.74
C HIS A 40 32.96 15.38 -2.31
N ASN A 41 33.55 16.19 -1.45
CA ASN A 41 34.54 17.20 -1.80
C ASN A 41 35.89 16.77 -1.23
N ASP A 42 36.84 16.53 -2.13
CA ASP A 42 38.24 16.25 -1.75
C ASP A 42 39.00 17.58 -1.66
N ASN A 43 39.52 17.86 -0.48
CA ASN A 43 40.26 19.09 -0.15
C ASN A 43 41.74 18.80 0.13
N SER A 44 42.26 17.65 -0.29
CA SER A 44 43.66 17.26 -0.09
C SER A 44 44.67 18.19 -0.79
N ASP A 45 44.27 18.89 -1.85
CA ASP A 45 45.04 19.94 -2.51
C ASP A 45 44.39 21.32 -2.27
N SER A 46 45.07 22.20 -1.53
CA SER A 46 44.57 23.53 -1.18
C SER A 46 44.34 24.46 -2.40
N SER A 47 44.82 24.06 -3.58
CA SER A 47 44.68 24.80 -4.82
C SER A 47 43.59 24.27 -5.76
N ARG A 48 43.04 23.07 -5.50
CA ARG A 48 42.07 22.38 -6.36
C ARG A 48 41.13 21.51 -5.52
N SER A 49 39.84 21.84 -5.50
CA SER A 49 38.81 20.97 -4.95
C SER A 49 38.13 20.16 -6.07
N ASN A 50 38.10 18.84 -5.91
CA ASN A 50 37.30 17.96 -6.77
C ASN A 50 35.99 17.63 -6.06
N GLN A 51 34.86 17.79 -6.76
CA GLN A 51 33.56 17.38 -6.28
C GLN A 51 33.07 16.15 -7.05
N ILE A 52 32.72 15.09 -6.32
CA ILE A 52 32.18 13.85 -6.86
C ILE A 52 30.75 13.69 -6.36
N GLY A 53 29.81 13.56 -7.30
CA GLY A 53 28.42 13.23 -7.00
C GLY A 53 28.13 11.77 -7.34
N HIS A 54 27.60 11.01 -6.38
CA HIS A 54 27.11 9.64 -6.59
C HIS A 54 25.63 9.55 -6.23
N TYR A 55 24.91 8.72 -7.00
CA TYR A 55 23.48 8.49 -6.83
C TYR A 55 23.19 7.00 -6.78
N SER A 56 22.47 6.57 -5.73
CA SER A 56 22.10 5.18 -5.52
C SER A 56 20.64 5.08 -5.09
N LYS A 57 20.01 3.93 -5.34
CA LYS A 57 18.63 3.65 -4.92
C LYS A 57 18.54 2.19 -4.54
N PHE A 58 17.98 1.90 -3.37
CA PHE A 58 17.71 0.53 -2.96
C PHE A 58 16.60 0.47 -1.92
N LYS A 59 16.03 -0.74 -1.74
CA LYS A 59 15.05 -1.03 -0.69
C LYS A 59 15.77 -1.38 0.59
N VAL A 60 15.53 -0.63 1.65
CA VAL A 60 16.14 -0.88 2.96
C VAL A 60 15.54 -2.14 3.55
N LYS A 61 16.38 -3.15 3.78
CA LYS A 61 16.04 -4.37 4.50
C LYS A 61 16.06 -4.17 6.01
N SER A 62 17.08 -3.46 6.51
CA SER A 62 17.23 -3.20 7.94
C SER A 62 18.08 -1.97 8.22
N VAL A 63 17.84 -1.33 9.38
CA VAL A 63 18.66 -0.24 9.90
C VAL A 63 19.22 -0.64 11.27
N SER A 64 20.54 -0.52 11.44
CA SER A 64 21.21 -0.73 12.73
C SER A 64 21.96 0.53 13.15
N ILE A 65 21.76 0.97 14.39
CA ILE A 65 22.38 2.18 14.92
C ILE A 65 23.08 1.80 16.23
N SER A 66 24.40 1.97 16.26
CA SER A 66 25.25 1.76 17.44
C SER A 66 25.80 3.10 17.95
N ASN A 67 26.65 3.09 18.97
CA ASN A 67 27.23 4.32 19.51
C ASN A 67 28.08 5.09 18.49
N ASP A 68 28.73 4.38 17.56
CA ASP A 68 29.71 4.97 16.65
C ASP A 68 29.27 4.95 15.17
N ILE A 69 28.27 4.13 14.83
CA ILE A 69 27.92 3.84 13.43
C ILE A 69 26.40 3.86 13.21
N ILE A 70 25.99 4.41 12.06
CA ILE A 70 24.68 4.18 11.46
C ILE A 70 24.89 3.28 10.24
N PHE A 71 24.21 2.14 10.21
CA PHE A 71 24.31 1.14 9.17
C PHE A 71 22.94 0.91 8.53
N ILE A 72 22.84 1.14 7.22
CA ILE A 72 21.62 0.94 6.44
C ILE A 72 21.93 -0.17 5.42
N TYR A 73 21.21 -1.28 5.52
CA TYR A 73 21.41 -2.46 4.67
C TYR A 73 20.26 -2.61 3.69
N GLY A 74 20.58 -2.83 2.41
CA GLY A 74 19.62 -3.02 1.34
C GLY A 74 19.13 -4.47 1.23
N SER A 75 18.19 -4.69 0.31
CA SER A 75 17.62 -6.01 0.03
C SER A 75 18.48 -6.83 -0.94
N GLU A 76 19.28 -6.17 -1.77
CA GLU A 76 20.32 -6.79 -2.61
C GLU A 76 21.63 -6.81 -1.82
N ASP A 77 22.37 -7.93 -1.86
CA ASP A 77 23.46 -8.24 -0.91
C ASP A 77 24.64 -7.24 -0.88
N ASP A 78 24.77 -6.37 -1.89
CA ASP A 78 25.81 -5.35 -1.96
C ASP A 78 25.33 -3.94 -1.58
N ASP A 79 24.03 -3.71 -1.46
CA ASP A 79 23.47 -2.41 -1.15
C ASP A 79 23.67 -2.07 0.33
N ARG A 80 24.55 -1.11 0.62
CA ARG A 80 24.79 -0.64 1.99
C ARG A 80 25.24 0.80 2.05
N LEU A 81 24.84 1.48 3.13
CA LEU A 81 25.37 2.77 3.53
C LEU A 81 25.86 2.70 4.97
N ILE A 82 27.12 3.08 5.19
CA ILE A 82 27.77 3.12 6.50
C ILE A 82 28.15 4.56 6.79
N ILE A 83 27.73 5.07 7.94
CA ILE A 83 28.05 6.42 8.40
C ILE A 83 28.70 6.33 9.77
N TYR A 84 29.92 6.86 9.89
CA TYR A 84 30.60 7.00 11.17
C TYR A 84 30.15 8.28 11.85
N LYS A 85 29.63 8.17 13.07
CA LYS A 85 29.12 9.31 13.84
C LYS A 85 30.21 10.29 14.26
N ASN A 86 31.45 9.83 14.38
CA ASN A 86 32.59 10.68 14.73
C ASN A 86 32.89 11.74 13.67
N ASP A 87 32.57 11.47 12.41
CA ASP A 87 32.75 12.41 11.30
C ASP A 87 31.53 13.32 11.11
N LEU A 88 30.41 13.03 11.78
CA LEU A 88 29.14 13.72 11.61
C LEU A 88 29.13 15.05 12.35
N VAL A 89 28.98 16.14 11.58
CA VAL A 89 28.97 17.50 12.13
C VAL A 89 27.58 18.12 12.16
N ARG A 90 26.68 17.70 11.27
CA ARG A 90 25.34 18.29 11.15
C ARG A 90 24.34 17.33 10.51
N THR A 91 23.11 17.38 11.00
CA THR A 91 21.94 16.69 10.45
C THR A 91 20.82 17.68 10.18
N GLU A 92 20.21 17.58 9.01
CA GLU A 92 19.06 18.36 8.58
C GLU A 92 17.95 17.43 8.09
N ALA A 93 16.67 17.83 8.22
CA ALA A 93 15.54 17.05 7.70
C ALA A 93 14.45 17.93 7.07
N SER A 94 13.66 17.33 6.19
CA SER A 94 12.47 17.97 5.61
C SER A 94 11.35 18.12 6.67
N PRO A 95 10.43 19.09 6.51
CA PRO A 95 9.26 19.21 7.39
C PRO A 95 8.40 17.94 7.46
N THR A 96 8.37 17.17 6.37
CA THR A 96 7.62 15.92 6.21
C THR A 96 8.38 14.69 6.74
N LYS A 97 9.64 14.84 7.18
CA LYS A 97 10.50 13.78 7.69
C LYS A 97 10.66 12.60 6.72
N ASP A 98 10.62 12.89 5.43
CA ASP A 98 10.82 11.95 4.33
C ASP A 98 12.20 12.12 3.65
N GLU A 99 12.99 13.10 4.08
CA GLU A 99 14.33 13.41 3.59
C GLU A 99 15.23 13.84 4.75
N ILE A 100 16.44 13.30 4.79
CA ILE A 100 17.51 13.67 5.72
C ILE A 100 18.75 14.05 4.92
N LYS A 101 19.44 15.10 5.36
CA LYS A 101 20.79 15.46 4.92
C LYS A 101 21.75 15.32 6.09
N ILE A 102 22.87 14.63 5.88
CA ILE A 102 23.93 14.41 6.84
C ILE A 102 25.20 15.04 6.28
N TYR A 103 25.87 15.87 7.08
CA TYR A 103 27.16 16.43 6.74
C TYR A 103 28.24 15.74 7.55
N LEU A 104 29.24 15.26 6.84
CA LEU A 104 30.42 14.62 7.40
C LEU A 104 31.64 15.47 7.08
N ILE A 105 32.54 15.65 8.04
CA ILE A 105 33.83 16.29 7.84
C ILE A 105 34.92 15.38 8.40
N ASN A 106 35.89 15.05 7.56
CA ASN A 106 37.14 14.40 7.94
C ASN A 106 38.31 15.32 7.54
N GLN A 107 39.53 15.00 7.98
CA GLN A 107 40.73 15.84 7.88
C GLN A 107 41.00 16.39 6.47
N ASN A 108 40.65 15.64 5.42
CA ASN A 108 40.96 15.98 4.03
C ASN A 108 39.72 16.07 3.12
N ALA A 109 38.51 15.89 3.65
CA ALA A 109 37.31 15.86 2.83
C ALA A 109 36.06 16.21 3.62
N ASP A 110 35.10 16.83 2.95
CA ASP A 110 33.74 16.99 3.44
C ASP A 110 32.76 16.25 2.54
N SER A 111 31.68 15.73 3.14
CA SER A 111 30.67 14.96 2.42
C SER A 111 29.28 15.32 2.85
N GLU A 112 28.38 15.37 1.88
CA GLU A 112 26.95 15.52 2.10
C GLU A 112 26.25 14.24 1.65
N ILE A 113 25.49 13.63 2.56
CA ILE A 113 24.67 12.46 2.27
C ILE A 113 23.21 12.86 2.39
N TYR A 114 22.48 12.80 1.29
CA TYR A 114 21.04 12.93 1.27
C TYR A 114 20.42 11.54 1.25
N ILE A 115 19.48 11.27 2.15
CA ILE A 115 18.70 10.04 2.19
C ILE A 115 17.23 10.45 2.11
N LYS A 116 16.53 10.01 1.07
CA LYS A 116 15.15 10.39 0.81
C LYS A 116 14.29 9.16 0.53
N LYS A 117 13.06 9.13 1.05
CA LYS A 117 12.05 8.16 0.61
C LYS A 117 11.88 8.26 -0.90
N TYR A 118 12.08 7.14 -1.58
CA TYR A 118 12.02 7.04 -3.01
C TYR A 118 10.86 6.15 -3.40
N LEU A 119 10.08 6.59 -4.38
CA LEU A 119 9.06 5.74 -4.99
C LEU A 119 9.68 5.10 -6.24
N PRO A 120 9.90 3.76 -6.25
CA PRO A 120 10.47 3.09 -7.39
C PRO A 120 9.59 3.26 -8.63
N LYS A 121 10.23 3.28 -9.81
CA LYS A 121 9.49 3.15 -11.06
C LYS A 121 8.93 1.72 -11.14
N MET A 122 7.81 1.56 -11.86
CA MET A 122 7.09 0.29 -12.04
C MET A 122 7.99 -0.92 -12.31
N ASN A 123 9.06 -0.74 -13.10
CA ASN A 123 10.03 -1.80 -13.43
C ASN A 123 10.72 -2.42 -12.21
N THR A 124 10.99 -1.65 -11.15
CA THR A 124 11.63 -2.18 -9.94
C THR A 124 10.66 -2.99 -9.08
N ARG A 125 9.35 -2.69 -9.14
CA ARG A 125 8.30 -3.53 -8.50
C ARG A 125 7.96 -4.76 -9.32
N LEU A 126 8.08 -4.68 -10.65
CA LEU A 126 8.03 -5.87 -11.50
C LEU A 126 9.09 -6.90 -11.06
N ASN A 127 10.29 -6.46 -10.66
CA ASN A 127 11.30 -7.37 -10.13
C ASN A 127 10.86 -8.01 -8.81
N GLU A 128 10.29 -7.24 -7.86
CA GLU A 128 9.76 -7.81 -6.60
C GLU A 128 8.73 -8.92 -6.86
N ILE A 129 7.84 -8.74 -7.84
CA ILE A 129 6.86 -9.77 -8.23
C ILE A 129 7.53 -10.89 -9.05
N THR A 130 8.55 -10.57 -9.86
CA THR A 130 9.27 -11.54 -10.70
C THR A 130 10.03 -12.54 -9.85
N ASP A 131 10.77 -12.03 -8.87
CA ASP A 131 11.71 -12.76 -8.02
C ASP A 131 11.04 -13.33 -6.75
N ASP A 132 9.72 -13.16 -6.61
CA ASP A 132 8.95 -13.70 -5.49
C ASP A 132 8.99 -15.24 -5.50
N ILE A 133 9.31 -15.81 -4.35
CA ILE A 133 9.44 -17.27 -4.15
C ILE A 133 8.10 -17.93 -3.78
N ASN A 134 7.06 -17.14 -3.55
CA ASN A 134 5.74 -17.57 -3.12
C ASN A 134 4.70 -17.46 -4.25
N HIS A 135 3.59 -18.16 -4.08
CA HIS A 135 2.41 -17.97 -4.94
C HIS A 135 1.74 -16.67 -4.57
N LEU A 136 1.55 -15.74 -5.50
CA LEU A 136 1.24 -14.35 -5.17
C LEU A 136 -0.11 -13.91 -5.72
N ILE A 137 -0.92 -13.27 -4.87
CA ILE A 137 -2.11 -12.51 -5.23
C ILE A 137 -1.75 -11.02 -5.28
N ILE A 138 -1.96 -10.39 -6.44
CA ILE A 138 -1.69 -8.98 -6.68
C ILE A 138 -3.01 -8.27 -6.95
N THR A 139 -3.37 -7.29 -6.11
CA THR A 139 -4.64 -6.56 -6.16
C THR A 139 -4.48 -5.16 -6.74
N GLU A 140 -5.59 -4.49 -7.05
CA GLU A 140 -5.60 -3.13 -7.59
C GLU A 140 -5.29 -2.06 -6.54
N GLY A 141 -5.86 -2.21 -5.34
CA GLY A 141 -5.76 -1.28 -4.22
C GLY A 141 -4.95 -1.81 -3.04
N LYS A 142 -4.31 -0.88 -2.32
CA LYS A 142 -3.61 -1.14 -1.05
C LYS A 142 -4.54 -1.60 0.09
N THR A 143 -5.85 -1.45 -0.07
CA THR A 143 -6.86 -1.89 0.91
C THR A 143 -7.27 -3.35 0.66
N ASP A 144 -7.22 -3.80 -0.59
CA ASP A 144 -7.74 -5.10 -1.01
C ASP A 144 -6.99 -6.25 -0.38
N TRP A 145 -5.66 -6.25 -0.46
CA TRP A 145 -4.83 -7.30 0.13
C TRP A 145 -5.06 -7.41 1.64
N LYS A 146 -5.37 -6.31 2.34
CA LYS A 146 -5.65 -6.31 3.78
C LYS A 146 -6.95 -7.04 4.09
N HIS A 147 -8.01 -6.77 3.32
CA HIS A 147 -9.29 -7.45 3.47
C HIS A 147 -9.19 -8.94 3.14
N LEU A 148 -8.53 -9.27 2.03
CA LEU A 148 -8.33 -10.65 1.59
C LEU A 148 -7.45 -11.44 2.57
N LYS A 149 -6.33 -10.86 3.02
CA LYS A 149 -5.41 -11.50 3.99
C LYS A 149 -6.10 -11.78 5.32
N ASN A 150 -6.87 -10.82 5.84
CA ASN A 150 -7.67 -11.05 7.05
C ASN A 150 -8.71 -12.17 6.85
N ALA A 151 -9.42 -12.18 5.72
CA ALA A 151 -10.39 -13.23 5.42
C ALA A 151 -9.73 -14.62 5.31
N LEU A 152 -8.62 -14.75 4.58
CA LEU A 152 -7.89 -16.01 4.47
C LEU A 152 -7.40 -16.51 5.83
N SER A 153 -6.87 -15.62 6.66
CA SER A 153 -6.43 -15.95 8.03
C SER A 153 -7.59 -16.49 8.88
N LYS A 154 -8.76 -15.84 8.84
CA LYS A 154 -9.97 -16.32 9.53
C LYS A 154 -10.51 -17.64 8.96
N PHE A 155 -10.38 -17.87 7.66
CA PHE A 155 -10.77 -19.14 7.06
C PHE A 155 -9.82 -20.27 7.46
N LYS A 156 -8.49 -20.03 7.41
CA LYS A 156 -7.50 -21.01 7.85
C LYS A 156 -7.67 -21.38 9.34
N SER A 157 -7.96 -20.40 10.20
CA SER A 157 -8.23 -20.68 11.62
C SER A 157 -9.54 -21.47 11.86
N SER A 158 -10.45 -21.48 10.89
CA SER A 158 -11.67 -22.29 10.88
C SER A 158 -11.55 -23.57 10.02
N HIS A 159 -10.31 -24.00 9.72
CA HIS A 159 -9.99 -25.21 8.96
C HIS A 159 -10.53 -25.21 7.51
N ARG A 160 -10.68 -24.02 6.92
CA ARG A 160 -11.05 -23.79 5.51
C ARG A 160 -9.85 -23.26 4.75
N TYR A 161 -9.66 -23.74 3.51
CA TYR A 161 -8.52 -23.36 2.65
C TYR A 161 -7.14 -23.57 3.30
N GLU A 162 -6.99 -24.58 4.17
CA GLU A 162 -5.72 -24.84 4.89
C GLU A 162 -4.55 -25.07 3.95
N ASN A 163 -4.78 -25.83 2.88
CA ASN A 163 -3.76 -26.16 1.88
C ASN A 163 -3.63 -25.10 0.77
N LEU A 164 -4.31 -23.96 0.89
CA LEU A 164 -4.14 -22.87 -0.05
C LEU A 164 -2.89 -22.06 0.33
N ASP A 165 -1.78 -22.43 -0.30
CA ASP A 165 -0.48 -21.79 -0.14
C ASP A 165 -0.36 -20.62 -1.12
N VAL A 166 -0.81 -19.45 -0.67
CA VAL A 166 -0.74 -18.18 -1.41
C VAL A 166 -0.47 -17.04 -0.43
N ASP A 167 0.34 -16.08 -0.89
CA ASP A 167 0.65 -14.82 -0.25
C ASP A 167 0.05 -13.65 -1.03
N PHE A 168 0.15 -12.45 -0.45
CA PHE A 168 -0.34 -11.21 -1.04
C PHE A 168 0.81 -10.26 -1.33
N PHE A 169 0.76 -9.57 -2.46
CA PHE A 169 1.66 -8.47 -2.73
C PHE A 169 1.25 -7.25 -1.90
N GLU A 170 1.98 -6.99 -0.81
CA GLU A 170 1.66 -5.92 0.14
C GLU A 170 2.33 -4.60 -0.25
N TYR A 171 1.51 -3.54 -0.31
CA TYR A 171 1.97 -2.18 -0.59
C TYR A 171 1.03 -1.15 0.06
N GLU A 172 1.51 0.09 0.18
CA GLU A 172 0.81 1.23 0.75
C GLU A 172 0.76 2.39 -0.27
N ASN A 173 0.92 3.64 0.18
CA ASN A 173 0.95 4.83 -0.68
C ASN A 173 2.17 4.90 -1.60
N ASP A 174 3.09 3.95 -1.47
CA ASP A 174 4.33 3.87 -2.21
C ASP A 174 4.16 3.26 -3.62
N VAL A 175 2.96 2.77 -3.95
CA VAL A 175 2.64 2.20 -5.26
C VAL A 175 1.29 2.72 -5.77
N ASP A 176 1.28 3.24 -6.99
CA ASP A 176 0.05 3.56 -7.74
C ASP A 176 -0.31 2.39 -8.67
N MET A 177 -0.93 1.36 -8.09
CA MET A 177 -1.22 0.08 -8.73
C MET A 177 -2.48 0.08 -9.60
N GLY A 178 -3.32 1.15 -9.52
CA GLY A 178 -4.69 1.18 -10.05
C GLY A 178 -4.88 0.54 -11.44
N CYS A 179 -6.10 0.11 -11.78
CA CYS A 179 -6.45 -0.82 -12.86
C CYS A 179 -5.49 -0.94 -14.07
N ASN A 180 -5.14 0.19 -14.72
CA ASN A 180 -4.26 0.19 -15.90
C ASN A 180 -2.83 -0.32 -15.61
N THR A 181 -2.30 -0.04 -14.41
CA THR A 181 -0.98 -0.52 -13.98
C THR A 181 -1.05 -2.02 -13.75
N LEU A 182 -2.04 -2.51 -13.01
CA LEU A 182 -2.27 -3.93 -12.78
C LEU A 182 -2.44 -4.73 -14.08
N GLU A 183 -3.19 -4.19 -15.05
CA GLU A 183 -3.37 -4.79 -16.39
C GLU A 183 -2.03 -4.94 -17.13
N LYS A 184 -1.20 -3.89 -17.15
CA LYS A 184 0.13 -3.95 -17.77
C LYS A 184 1.07 -4.92 -17.06
N MET A 185 1.00 -5.01 -15.73
CA MET A 185 1.80 -5.97 -14.97
C MET A 185 1.38 -7.41 -15.31
N CYS A 186 0.07 -7.67 -15.38
CA CYS A 186 -0.46 -8.97 -15.78
C CYS A 186 0.06 -9.38 -17.17
N ASP A 187 -0.09 -8.49 -18.17
CA ASP A 187 0.40 -8.73 -19.53
C ASP A 187 1.91 -8.98 -19.56
N TYR A 188 2.70 -8.19 -18.82
CA TYR A 188 4.15 -8.33 -18.77
C TYR A 188 4.58 -9.66 -18.15
N HIS A 189 4.02 -10.04 -17.01
CA HIS A 189 4.36 -11.30 -16.34
C HIS A 189 3.92 -12.52 -17.15
N ALA A 190 2.84 -12.41 -17.93
CA ALA A 190 2.41 -13.48 -18.82
C ALA A 190 3.43 -13.75 -19.95
N LEU A 191 4.31 -12.81 -20.29
CA LEU A 191 5.39 -13.00 -21.28
C LEU A 191 6.61 -13.73 -20.72
N LEU A 192 6.78 -13.75 -19.39
CA LEU A 192 7.94 -14.34 -18.72
C LEU A 192 7.58 -15.71 -18.17
N ASN A 193 8.53 -16.65 -18.14
CA ASN A 193 8.31 -17.91 -17.44
C ASN A 193 8.29 -17.66 -15.92
N ASN A 194 7.18 -18.00 -15.25
CA ASN A 194 7.07 -17.86 -13.79
C ASN A 194 7.00 -19.25 -13.16
N GLU A 195 7.96 -19.57 -12.28
CA GLU A 195 7.93 -20.83 -11.53
C GLU A 195 6.76 -20.88 -10.55
N LYS A 196 6.34 -19.72 -10.04
CA LYS A 196 5.25 -19.58 -9.07
C LYS A 196 4.02 -18.98 -9.70
N LEU A 197 2.86 -19.45 -9.23
CA LEU A 197 1.54 -18.89 -9.50
C LEU A 197 1.47 -17.38 -9.20
N LYS A 198 0.94 -16.61 -10.16
CA LYS A 198 0.63 -15.18 -10.00
C LYS A 198 -0.81 -14.91 -10.38
N ILE A 199 -1.58 -14.31 -9.48
CA ILE A 199 -3.02 -14.03 -9.66
C ILE A 199 -3.26 -12.53 -9.56
N PHE A 200 -3.67 -11.92 -10.66
CA PHE A 200 -4.01 -10.50 -10.75
C PHE A 200 -5.51 -10.29 -10.52
N VAL A 201 -5.87 -9.51 -9.51
CA VAL A 201 -7.26 -9.33 -9.04
C VAL A 201 -7.72 -7.91 -9.27
N PHE A 202 -8.74 -7.75 -10.13
CA PHE A 202 -9.35 -6.47 -10.46
C PHE A 202 -10.64 -6.23 -9.67
N ASP A 203 -10.90 -4.97 -9.33
CA ASP A 203 -12.23 -4.55 -8.88
C ASP A 203 -13.26 -4.69 -10.03
N ALA A 204 -14.54 -4.78 -9.68
CA ALA A 204 -15.64 -4.91 -10.63
C ALA A 204 -16.23 -3.54 -11.04
N ASP A 205 -15.59 -2.44 -10.69
CA ASP A 205 -16.08 -1.07 -10.88
C ASP A 205 -15.82 -0.51 -12.31
N ILE A 206 -14.95 -1.15 -13.10
CA ILE A 206 -14.64 -0.75 -14.48
C ILE A 206 -15.26 -1.72 -15.50
N GLU A 207 -16.27 -1.25 -16.24
CA GLU A 207 -16.96 -2.04 -17.27
C GLU A 207 -16.03 -2.66 -18.33
N LYS A 208 -14.96 -1.95 -18.71
CA LYS A 208 -13.98 -2.42 -19.71
C LYS A 208 -13.32 -3.72 -19.24
N ILE A 209 -12.94 -3.81 -17.96
CA ILE A 209 -12.31 -4.99 -17.37
C ILE A 209 -13.33 -6.11 -17.21
N ASN A 210 -14.54 -5.78 -16.76
CA ASN A 210 -15.64 -6.74 -16.64
C ASN A 210 -15.96 -7.41 -17.98
N LYS A 211 -15.95 -6.65 -19.09
CA LYS A 211 -16.15 -7.19 -20.44
C LYS A 211 -15.04 -8.17 -20.87
N LYS A 212 -13.79 -7.90 -20.48
CA LYS A 212 -12.65 -8.81 -20.77
C LYS A 212 -12.77 -10.14 -20.03
N HIS A 213 -13.32 -10.13 -18.82
CA HIS A 213 -13.51 -11.32 -17.99
C HIS A 213 -14.92 -11.93 -18.10
N ALA A 214 -15.73 -11.48 -19.07
CA ALA A 214 -17.11 -11.91 -19.17
C ALA A 214 -17.23 -13.40 -19.49
N GLY A 215 -18.11 -14.10 -18.76
CA GLY A 215 -18.44 -15.51 -19.02
C GLY A 215 -17.49 -16.53 -18.42
N VAL A 216 -16.40 -16.10 -17.76
CA VAL A 216 -15.45 -16.98 -17.08
C VAL A 216 -15.15 -16.48 -15.66
N PRO A 217 -14.88 -17.37 -14.68
CA PRO A 217 -14.53 -16.95 -13.32
C PRO A 217 -13.10 -16.39 -13.22
N TYR A 218 -12.21 -16.79 -14.13
CA TYR A 218 -10.83 -16.32 -14.26
C TYR A 218 -10.31 -16.55 -15.68
N ILE A 219 -9.21 -15.91 -16.03
CA ILE A 219 -8.48 -16.08 -17.30
C ILE A 219 -7.09 -16.62 -16.97
N TYR A 220 -6.65 -17.64 -17.71
CA TYR A 220 -5.25 -18.06 -17.74
C TYR A 220 -4.53 -17.38 -18.90
N HIS A 221 -3.43 -16.70 -18.62
CA HIS A 221 -2.66 -15.92 -19.61
C HIS A 221 -1.41 -16.65 -20.12
N GLY A 222 -1.14 -17.85 -19.61
CA GLY A 222 0.13 -18.55 -19.83
C GLY A 222 1.13 -18.31 -18.71
N ASN A 223 2.20 -19.12 -18.67
CA ASN A 223 3.33 -18.97 -17.75
C ASN A 223 2.94 -18.79 -16.27
N ASN A 224 1.97 -19.57 -15.81
CA ASN A 224 1.45 -19.55 -14.43
C ASN A 224 0.85 -18.20 -13.99
N VAL A 225 0.43 -17.37 -14.94
CA VAL A 225 -0.26 -16.09 -14.71
C VAL A 225 -1.75 -16.23 -14.95
N TYR A 226 -2.54 -15.78 -13.98
CA TYR A 226 -3.98 -15.77 -14.01
C TYR A 226 -4.51 -14.38 -13.67
N SER A 227 -5.71 -14.06 -14.15
CA SER A 227 -6.44 -12.89 -13.68
C SER A 227 -7.90 -13.18 -13.41
N LEU A 228 -8.50 -12.41 -12.52
CA LEU A 228 -9.93 -12.44 -12.27
C LEU A 228 -10.46 -11.07 -11.85
N VAL A 229 -11.76 -10.88 -12.04
CA VAL A 229 -12.50 -9.75 -11.46
C VAL A 229 -13.16 -10.24 -10.19
N LEU A 230 -13.17 -9.41 -9.14
CA LEU A 230 -13.85 -9.74 -7.89
C LEU A 230 -15.27 -10.27 -8.15
N PRO A 231 -15.61 -11.49 -7.71
CA PRO A 231 -16.96 -12.02 -7.88
C PRO A 231 -17.99 -11.16 -7.16
N ILE A 232 -19.18 -11.02 -7.75
CA ILE A 232 -20.24 -10.15 -7.22
C ILE A 232 -20.99 -10.86 -6.06
N PRO A 233 -20.96 -10.33 -4.83
CA PRO A 233 -21.75 -10.88 -3.73
C PRO A 233 -23.25 -10.86 -4.00
N LYS A 234 -23.99 -11.79 -3.38
CA LYS A 234 -25.45 -11.89 -3.56
C LYS A 234 -26.18 -10.57 -3.23
N HIS A 235 -25.74 -9.84 -2.20
CA HIS A 235 -26.33 -8.56 -1.79
C HIS A 235 -25.97 -7.37 -2.69
N ARG A 236 -25.06 -7.55 -3.66
CA ARG A 236 -24.64 -6.52 -4.62
C ARG A 236 -25.05 -6.83 -6.06
N LYS A 237 -25.88 -7.86 -6.31
CA LYS A 237 -26.33 -8.23 -7.67
C LYS A 237 -26.97 -7.09 -8.46
N ASN A 238 -27.73 -6.23 -7.79
CA ASN A 238 -28.41 -5.09 -8.43
C ASN A 238 -27.49 -3.87 -8.63
N THR A 239 -26.29 -3.93 -8.09
CA THR A 239 -25.31 -2.86 -8.07
C THR A 239 -23.92 -3.47 -8.27
N PRO A 240 -23.64 -4.06 -9.45
CA PRO A 240 -22.49 -4.94 -9.65
C PRO A 240 -21.17 -4.19 -9.85
N LEU A 241 -21.20 -2.87 -10.01
CA LEU A 241 -20.00 -2.04 -10.04
C LEU A 241 -19.52 -1.83 -8.60
N ILE A 242 -18.57 -2.66 -8.17
CA ILE A 242 -18.11 -2.73 -6.78
C ILE A 242 -16.59 -2.79 -6.67
N SER A 243 -16.07 -2.18 -5.61
CA SER A 243 -14.75 -2.47 -5.03
C SER A 243 -14.82 -3.51 -3.90
N ILE A 244 -13.67 -4.00 -3.44
CA ILE A 244 -13.57 -4.96 -2.34
C ILE A 244 -14.35 -4.59 -1.07
N GLU A 245 -14.44 -3.30 -0.71
CA GLU A 245 -15.14 -2.88 0.50
C GLU A 245 -16.64 -3.17 0.44
N HIS A 246 -17.22 -3.30 -0.76
CA HIS A 246 -18.64 -3.63 -0.94
C HIS A 246 -18.97 -5.10 -0.67
N TYR A 247 -17.97 -5.94 -0.38
CA TYR A 247 -18.18 -7.28 0.16
C TYR A 247 -18.85 -7.22 1.54
N TYR A 248 -18.60 -6.13 2.27
CA TYR A 248 -19.33 -5.82 3.49
C TYR A 248 -20.73 -5.26 3.16
N THR A 249 -21.69 -5.56 4.04
CA THR A 249 -23.02 -4.96 3.99
C THR A 249 -22.94 -3.47 4.34
N ASP A 250 -23.91 -2.66 3.91
CA ASP A 250 -23.90 -1.22 4.21
C ASP A 250 -23.80 -0.96 5.72
N LYS A 251 -24.48 -1.77 6.54
CA LYS A 251 -24.40 -1.69 8.00
C LYS A 251 -22.98 -1.93 8.53
N GLU A 252 -22.27 -2.92 7.99
CA GLU A 252 -20.89 -3.22 8.40
C GLU A 252 -19.92 -2.12 7.97
N MET A 253 -20.07 -1.59 6.76
CA MET A 253 -19.28 -0.45 6.27
C MET A 253 -19.48 0.81 7.11
N GLN A 254 -20.71 0.99 7.61
CA GLN A 254 -21.12 2.11 8.44
C GLN A 254 -20.77 1.91 9.93
N THR A 255 -20.00 0.87 10.27
CA THR A 255 -19.48 0.65 11.62
C THR A 255 -18.64 1.85 12.08
N LEU A 256 -18.95 2.35 13.27
CA LEU A 256 -18.28 3.50 13.87
C LEU A 256 -16.95 3.09 14.50
N ASP A 257 -15.91 3.89 14.27
CA ASP A 257 -14.67 3.81 15.03
C ASP A 257 -14.80 4.48 16.41
N THR A 258 -13.71 4.45 17.18
CA THR A 258 -13.65 5.07 18.53
C THR A 258 -13.84 6.59 18.52
N LYS A 259 -13.66 7.24 17.37
CA LYS A 259 -13.89 8.67 17.14
C LYS A 259 -15.27 8.94 16.51
N LYS A 260 -16.17 7.96 16.50
CA LYS A 260 -17.50 8.03 15.89
C LYS A 260 -17.47 8.35 14.39
N ARG A 261 -16.43 7.89 13.69
CA ARG A 261 -16.29 8.02 12.23
C ARG A 261 -16.65 6.72 11.54
N ARG A 262 -17.16 6.79 10.31
CA ARG A 262 -17.53 5.62 9.48
C ARG A 262 -17.28 5.86 8.00
N LEU A 263 -17.40 4.81 7.18
CA LEU A 263 -17.51 4.98 5.74
C LEU A 263 -18.90 5.52 5.39
N TYR A 264 -18.92 6.42 4.41
CA TYR A 264 -20.14 7.01 3.87
C TYR A 264 -20.31 6.61 2.40
N LEU A 265 -21.55 6.34 2.01
CA LEU A 265 -21.94 6.06 0.63
C LEU A 265 -22.41 7.34 -0.03
N ALA A 266 -22.07 7.56 -1.31
CA ALA A 266 -22.48 8.75 -2.04
C ALA A 266 -24.00 8.95 -2.05
N ARG A 267 -24.77 7.86 -2.11
CA ARG A 267 -26.24 7.88 -2.09
C ARG A 267 -26.84 8.42 -0.79
N GLU A 268 -26.07 8.53 0.29
CA GLU A 268 -26.52 9.16 1.54
C GLU A 268 -26.66 10.68 1.42
N PHE A 269 -26.10 11.27 0.35
CA PHE A 269 -26.05 12.71 0.15
C PHE A 269 -26.84 13.12 -1.08
N ASP A 270 -27.39 14.34 -1.04
CA ASP A 270 -27.91 15.00 -2.22
C ASP A 270 -26.76 15.59 -3.04
N VAL A 271 -26.75 15.33 -4.35
CA VAL A 271 -25.61 15.70 -5.23
C VAL A 271 -25.44 17.21 -5.34
N LYS A 272 -26.55 17.98 -5.31
CA LYS A 272 -26.51 19.44 -5.53
C LYS A 272 -26.15 20.19 -4.25
N SER A 273 -26.86 19.89 -3.17
CA SER A 273 -26.67 20.56 -1.88
C SER A 273 -25.50 19.99 -1.08
N ARG A 274 -25.05 18.77 -1.41
CA ARG A 274 -24.05 17.99 -0.65
C ARG A 274 -24.45 17.68 0.78
N LYS A 275 -25.71 17.93 1.15
CA LYS A 275 -26.28 17.62 2.45
C LYS A 275 -26.58 16.13 2.53
N HIS A 276 -26.34 15.55 3.70
CA HIS A 276 -26.84 14.22 4.00
C HIS A 276 -28.37 14.25 3.99
N LYS A 277 -29.00 13.23 3.44
CA LYS A 277 -30.46 13.19 3.22
C LYS A 277 -31.29 13.07 4.51
N THR A 278 -30.66 12.76 5.63
CA THR A 278 -31.32 12.35 6.88
C THR A 278 -30.57 12.78 8.12
N GLN A 279 -29.24 12.83 8.07
CA GLN A 279 -28.41 13.31 9.17
C GLN A 279 -28.25 14.83 9.06
N GLU A 280 -28.81 15.56 10.04
CA GLU A 280 -28.70 17.02 10.07
C GLU A 280 -27.23 17.47 10.18
N ASN A 281 -26.97 18.68 9.69
CA ASN A 281 -25.67 19.35 9.73
C ASN A 281 -24.48 18.52 9.22
N THR A 282 -24.75 17.59 8.30
CA THR A 282 -23.76 16.66 7.78
C THR A 282 -23.60 16.86 6.28
N TYR A 283 -22.36 17.06 5.84
CA TYR A 283 -22.03 17.54 4.51
C TYR A 283 -20.88 16.76 3.89
N ALA A 284 -21.03 16.28 2.67
CA ALA A 284 -19.92 15.69 1.94
C ALA A 284 -19.13 16.79 1.21
N LEU A 285 -17.79 16.83 1.32
CA LEU A 285 -16.96 17.80 0.60
C LEU A 285 -17.20 17.75 -0.92
N LYS A 286 -17.32 16.54 -1.44
CA LYS A 286 -17.59 16.25 -2.84
C LYS A 286 -18.53 15.06 -2.93
N VAL A 287 -19.51 15.16 -3.82
CA VAL A 287 -20.40 14.06 -4.17
C VAL A 287 -20.32 13.93 -5.68
N LYS A 288 -19.74 12.83 -6.17
CA LYS A 288 -19.73 12.55 -7.61
C LYS A 288 -21.15 12.11 -8.02
N PRO A 289 -21.71 12.62 -9.12
CA PRO A 289 -22.91 12.06 -9.73
C PRO A 289 -22.52 10.68 -10.28
N SER A 290 -22.75 9.64 -9.49
CA SER A 290 -22.39 8.28 -9.86
C SER A 290 -23.48 7.34 -9.38
N THR A 291 -23.75 6.34 -10.21
CA THR A 291 -24.68 5.24 -9.99
C THR A 291 -24.41 4.56 -8.64
N ASP A 292 -25.26 4.88 -7.68
CA ASP A 292 -25.70 4.17 -6.47
C ASP A 292 -24.72 3.61 -5.43
N LEU A 293 -23.40 3.50 -5.63
CA LEU A 293 -22.55 2.84 -4.61
C LEU A 293 -21.17 3.44 -4.30
N ILE A 294 -20.64 4.40 -5.04
CA ILE A 294 -19.27 4.86 -4.76
C ILE A 294 -19.19 5.49 -3.36
N HIS A 295 -18.18 5.09 -2.58
CA HIS A 295 -17.87 5.72 -1.30
C HIS A 295 -17.61 7.21 -1.47
N ILE A 296 -17.91 7.99 -0.44
CA ILE A 296 -17.31 9.32 -0.34
C ILE A 296 -15.81 9.11 -0.09
N GLU A 297 -15.01 9.39 -1.13
CA GLU A 297 -13.54 9.30 -1.07
C GLU A 297 -12.95 10.47 -0.27
N GLU A 298 -13.64 11.61 -0.28
CA GLU A 298 -13.29 12.80 0.46
C GLU A 298 -13.84 12.81 1.90
N LYS A 299 -13.71 13.95 2.60
CA LYS A 299 -14.23 14.09 3.97
C LYS A 299 -15.75 14.33 3.94
N VAL A 300 -16.46 13.66 4.85
CA VAL A 300 -17.76 14.11 5.34
C VAL A 300 -17.54 14.92 6.60
N LEU A 301 -18.17 16.09 6.64
CA LEU A 301 -18.02 17.09 7.68
C LEU A 301 -19.31 17.21 8.48
N TYR A 302 -19.17 17.27 9.79
CA TYR A 302 -20.22 17.66 10.72
C TYR A 302 -19.97 19.10 11.21
N VAL A 303 -21.04 19.89 11.31
CA VAL A 303 -21.00 21.23 11.93
C VAL A 303 -22.04 21.31 13.04
N GLU A 304 -21.69 21.90 14.18
CA GLU A 304 -22.61 21.96 15.32
C GLU A 304 -23.80 22.90 15.07
N ASN A 305 -23.55 24.02 14.39
CA ASN A 305 -24.56 25.01 14.03
C ASN A 305 -24.74 25.06 12.51
N ASP A 306 -25.96 25.31 12.03
CA ASP A 306 -26.21 25.48 10.60
C ASP A 306 -25.46 26.71 10.09
N VAL A 307 -24.58 26.50 9.12
CA VAL A 307 -23.70 27.54 8.58
C VAL A 307 -24.19 27.87 7.17
N GLY A 308 -24.43 29.16 6.92
CA GLY A 308 -25.14 29.60 5.71
C GLY A 308 -24.40 29.39 4.38
N ASN A 309 -23.11 29.03 4.41
CA ASN A 309 -22.34 28.77 3.19
C ASN A 309 -21.37 27.58 3.35
N PHE A 310 -21.07 26.92 2.24
CA PHE A 310 -20.25 25.70 2.23
C PHE A 310 -18.76 25.96 2.45
N GLU A 311 -18.26 27.15 2.12
CA GLU A 311 -16.85 27.47 2.31
C GLU A 311 -16.49 27.48 3.80
N GLU A 312 -17.39 27.99 4.63
CA GLU A 312 -17.25 27.98 6.08
C GLU A 312 -17.37 26.56 6.64
N ILE A 313 -18.32 25.75 6.15
CA ILE A 313 -18.44 24.32 6.49
C ILE A 313 -17.13 23.58 6.22
N ALA A 314 -16.50 23.83 5.06
CA ALA A 314 -15.24 23.19 4.70
C ALA A 314 -14.05 23.60 5.62
N LYS A 315 -14.13 24.77 6.26
CA LYS A 315 -13.10 25.30 7.17
C LYS A 315 -13.32 24.86 8.63
N THR A 316 -14.56 24.83 9.09
CA THR A 316 -14.90 24.59 10.52
C THR A 316 -15.39 23.19 10.82
N GLY A 317 -15.83 22.44 9.79
CA GLY A 317 -16.45 21.13 9.97
C GLY A 317 -15.50 20.06 10.50
N GLU A 318 -16.00 19.27 11.45
CA GLU A 318 -15.31 18.09 11.98
C GLU A 318 -15.40 16.94 10.97
N ASN A 319 -14.26 16.33 10.61
CA ASN A 319 -14.27 15.16 9.73
C ASN A 319 -14.78 13.91 10.45
N ILE A 320 -15.98 13.49 10.09
CA ILE A 320 -16.64 12.30 10.63
C ILE A 320 -16.46 11.06 9.73
N THR A 321 -15.60 11.11 8.72
CA THR A 321 -15.32 9.98 7.82
C THR A 321 -14.04 9.25 8.22
N ILE A 322 -14.10 7.91 8.21
CA ILE A 322 -12.90 7.06 8.26
C ILE A 322 -12.38 6.85 6.83
N SER A 323 -11.06 6.85 6.62
CA SER A 323 -10.52 6.51 5.29
C SER A 323 -10.71 5.03 5.00
N LYS A 324 -10.78 4.64 3.71
CA LYS A 324 -10.78 3.21 3.32
C LYS A 324 -9.57 2.46 3.91
N ASN A 325 -8.40 3.12 3.95
CA ASN A 325 -7.19 2.52 4.50
C ASN A 325 -7.29 2.28 6.01
N ASP A 326 -7.82 3.25 6.76
CA ASP A 326 -8.03 3.09 8.21
C ASP A 326 -9.08 2.00 8.49
N PHE A 327 -10.15 1.93 7.69
CA PHE A 327 -11.14 0.86 7.78
C PHE A 327 -10.50 -0.52 7.53
N ALA A 328 -9.72 -0.66 6.45
CA ALA A 328 -9.00 -1.89 6.13
C ALA A 328 -7.99 -2.28 7.22
N ASN A 329 -7.24 -1.32 7.77
CA ASN A 329 -6.33 -1.53 8.89
C ASN A 329 -7.06 -2.00 10.14
N ASN A 330 -8.19 -1.39 10.49
CA ASN A 330 -8.98 -1.80 11.65
C ASN A 330 -9.51 -3.24 11.51
N ILE A 331 -9.90 -3.64 10.29
CA ILE A 331 -10.31 -5.01 9.97
C ILE A 331 -9.12 -5.96 10.12
N LEU A 332 -7.99 -5.66 9.47
CA LEU A 332 -6.79 -6.50 9.46
C LEU A 332 -6.20 -6.71 10.85
N LEU A 333 -6.15 -5.65 11.66
CA LEU A 333 -5.60 -5.68 13.01
C LEU A 333 -6.61 -6.18 14.07
N GLY A 334 -7.85 -6.48 13.68
CA GLY A 334 -8.88 -6.95 14.60
C GLY A 334 -9.27 -5.91 15.67
N VAL A 335 -9.33 -4.63 15.30
CA VAL A 335 -9.72 -3.55 16.22
C VAL A 335 -11.23 -3.63 16.49
N VAL A 336 -11.66 -3.55 17.75
CA VAL A 336 -13.09 -3.49 18.12
C VAL A 336 -13.68 -2.13 17.70
N PRO A 337 -14.89 -2.08 17.08
CA PRO A 337 -15.82 -3.18 16.82
C PRO A 337 -15.64 -3.91 15.47
N PHE A 338 -14.69 -3.50 14.62
CA PHE A 338 -14.45 -4.07 13.29
C PHE A 338 -14.06 -5.56 13.31
N SER A 339 -13.45 -6.06 14.39
CA SER A 339 -13.12 -7.48 14.57
C SER A 339 -14.33 -8.42 14.47
N THR A 340 -15.53 -7.91 14.81
CA THR A 340 -16.79 -8.66 14.79
C THR A 340 -17.42 -8.78 13.40
N ILE A 341 -16.91 -8.03 12.42
CA ILE A 341 -17.42 -8.04 11.05
C ILE A 341 -17.12 -9.40 10.40
N SER A 342 -18.13 -9.95 9.72
CA SER A 342 -18.03 -11.27 9.10
C SER A 342 -17.11 -11.22 7.88
N THR A 343 -16.38 -12.31 7.67
CA THR A 343 -15.57 -12.52 6.46
C THR A 343 -16.22 -13.51 5.49
N GLU A 344 -17.41 -14.03 5.80
CA GLU A 344 -18.00 -15.15 5.06
C GLU A 344 -18.20 -14.85 3.57
N VAL A 345 -18.57 -13.61 3.22
CA VAL A 345 -18.76 -13.21 1.82
C VAL A 345 -17.49 -13.42 0.99
N PHE A 346 -16.30 -13.28 1.58
CA PHE A 346 -15.02 -13.47 0.88
C PHE A 346 -14.77 -14.92 0.46
N SER A 347 -15.54 -15.88 0.95
CA SER A 347 -15.43 -17.28 0.53
C SER A 347 -15.64 -17.44 -0.98
N ILE A 348 -16.53 -16.66 -1.59
CA ILE A 348 -16.79 -16.73 -3.04
C ILE A 348 -15.55 -16.36 -3.87
N PHE A 349 -14.66 -15.52 -3.33
CA PHE A 349 -13.37 -15.20 -3.96
C PHE A 349 -12.39 -16.36 -3.76
N PHE A 350 -12.24 -16.87 -2.53
CA PHE A 350 -11.30 -17.96 -2.25
C PHE A 350 -11.69 -19.29 -2.88
N ASP A 351 -12.98 -19.52 -3.17
CA ASP A 351 -13.43 -20.64 -3.98
C ASP A 351 -12.82 -20.60 -5.40
N ILE A 352 -12.74 -19.40 -6.00
CA ILE A 352 -12.12 -19.19 -7.31
C ILE A 352 -10.60 -19.35 -7.22
N ILE A 353 -9.97 -18.78 -6.18
CA ILE A 353 -8.52 -18.93 -5.95
C ILE A 353 -8.14 -20.40 -5.76
N ALA A 354 -8.94 -21.16 -5.03
CA ALA A 354 -8.76 -22.60 -4.86
C ALA A 354 -8.83 -23.35 -6.20
N ASP A 355 -9.75 -22.96 -7.09
CA ASP A 355 -9.86 -23.55 -8.43
C ASP A 355 -8.63 -23.21 -9.29
N ILE A 356 -8.15 -21.96 -9.26
CA ILE A 356 -6.91 -21.55 -9.94
C ILE A 356 -5.71 -22.32 -9.41
N TYR A 357 -5.60 -22.48 -8.08
CA TYR A 357 -4.49 -23.19 -7.45
C TYR A 357 -4.47 -24.68 -7.85
N GLN A 358 -5.64 -25.31 -7.96
CA GLN A 358 -5.75 -26.67 -8.48
C GLN A 358 -5.35 -26.78 -9.94
N ASP A 359 -5.77 -25.83 -10.78
CA ASP A 359 -5.39 -25.80 -12.20
C ASP A 359 -3.88 -25.65 -12.37
N TYR A 360 -3.27 -24.71 -11.64
CA TYR A 360 -1.82 -24.54 -11.57
C TYR A 360 -1.09 -25.83 -11.19
N ASN A 361 -1.53 -26.52 -10.14
CA ASN A 361 -0.89 -27.76 -9.68
C ASN A 361 -1.01 -28.89 -10.71
N LYS A 362 -2.15 -29.01 -11.41
CA LYS A 362 -2.32 -30.00 -12.49
C LYS A 362 -1.37 -29.74 -13.65
N ASN A 363 -1.18 -28.47 -14.02
CA ASN A 363 -0.34 -28.07 -15.14
C ASN A 363 1.17 -28.22 -14.84
N ASN A 364 1.60 -28.03 -13.59
CA ASN A 364 3.01 -28.09 -13.20
C ASN A 364 3.44 -29.41 -12.54
N ASN A 365 2.50 -30.24 -12.08
CA ASN A 365 2.79 -31.55 -11.48
C ASN A 365 1.72 -32.59 -11.89
N PRO A 366 1.80 -33.15 -13.11
CA PRO A 366 0.80 -34.10 -13.62
C PRO A 366 0.68 -35.38 -12.76
N LEU A 367 1.70 -35.74 -11.99
CA LEU A 367 1.72 -36.91 -11.10
C LEU A 367 0.93 -36.71 -9.78
N LEU A 368 0.58 -35.48 -9.39
CA LEU A 368 -0.28 -35.21 -8.23
C LEU A 368 -1.76 -35.37 -8.54
N SER A 369 -2.12 -35.60 -9.81
CA SER A 369 -3.52 -35.71 -10.25
C SER A 369 -4.23 -36.99 -9.80
N GLU A 370 -3.50 -38.03 -9.35
CA GLU A 370 -4.09 -39.31 -8.91
C GLU A 370 -4.46 -39.36 -7.41
N ASN A 371 -3.96 -38.43 -6.59
CA ASN A 371 -4.35 -38.29 -5.18
C ASN A 371 -4.98 -36.92 -4.97
N SER A 372 -6.29 -36.84 -5.21
CA SER A 372 -7.08 -35.61 -5.06
C SER A 372 -6.84 -34.94 -3.70
N ILE A 373 -6.07 -33.85 -3.68
CA ILE A 373 -6.13 -32.87 -2.60
C ILE A 373 -7.53 -32.26 -2.70
N SER A 374 -8.49 -32.81 -1.97
CA SER A 374 -9.75 -32.10 -1.77
C SER A 374 -9.42 -30.86 -0.94
N LEU A 375 -9.27 -29.71 -1.61
CA LEU A 375 -9.40 -28.43 -0.92
C LEU A 375 -10.79 -28.46 -0.29
N SER A 376 -10.86 -28.56 1.03
CA SER A 376 -12.11 -28.61 1.78
C SER A 376 -12.87 -27.31 1.58
N LYS A 377 -13.70 -27.25 0.53
CA LYS A 377 -14.74 -26.24 0.36
C LYS A 377 -15.83 -26.50 1.42
N GLY A 378 -15.54 -26.27 2.70
CA GLY A 378 -16.52 -26.33 3.79
C GLY A 378 -17.15 -24.94 3.98
N ILE A 379 -18.45 -24.73 4.18
CA ILE A 379 -19.57 -25.63 4.51
C ILE A 379 -20.86 -25.12 3.82
N LYS A 380 -21.64 -26.03 3.21
CA LYS A 380 -23.09 -25.84 3.00
C LYS A 380 -23.77 -25.99 4.36
N ILE A 381 -24.29 -24.89 4.91
CA ILE A 381 -25.23 -24.95 6.02
C ILE A 381 -26.62 -24.94 5.38
N ASN A 382 -27.40 -26.00 5.62
CA ASN A 382 -28.83 -26.05 5.27
C ASN A 382 -29.61 -24.96 5.99
#